data_AF-A0A6F9CSE3-F1
#
_entry.id   AF-A0A6F9CSE3-F1
#
_cell.length_a   1.000
_cell.length_b   1.000
_cell.length_c   1.000
_cell.angle_alpha   90.00
_cell.angle_beta   90.00
_cell.angle_gamma   90.00
#
_symmetry.space_group_name_H-M   'P 1'
#
loop_
_entity.id
_entity.type
_entity.pdbx_description
1 polymer ?
#
loop_
_entity_poly.entity_id
_entity_poly.type
_entity_poly.pdbx_seq_one_letter_code
_entity_poly.pdbx_strand_id
1 'polypeptide(L)'
;MFLKTHKTASSTVLNMLYRYGEERDLCFALPLGYQFGYPLPFNAHRVKGYRGPHVAEFSIMGNHMRFNKPEVEKVMPVDTFYFSIMRDPVALAESSYAYYKAVAPAFKKAKGLGDFADNPRKYYDPRLRNNHYARNLLWFDFGLDHNANFSTTLARRGEAAVRRAFKLILVSEHFDQSMQKPSGGSSWVGKAAAAQPPALALTDDQRLKLREWNALDWHLYQAFNRSFWNEVDRFGRTRMDQEVALLRTRREVLARACLRDGGRPVEASRIRDKTIRPFQSGLVKILGYELQPGLDNATHQACLRMIRPEIQYKDLLDARQFPRAAPQAAQAQAPAIPAGGAYVRKDPSSQLRTGELGVGEGGGLGVGGRTGEDGSRLSRSNNNNNQTLLRGGGGGKGRIR
;
A
#
# COMPACT_ATOMS: atom_id res chain seq x y z
N MET A 1 -14.69 5.42 -5.24
CA MET A 1 -13.25 5.20 -5.44
C MET A 1 -12.47 6.17 -4.56
N PHE A 2 -11.52 5.65 -3.78
CA PHE A 2 -10.60 6.45 -2.97
C PHE A 2 -9.20 6.43 -3.58
N LEU A 3 -8.67 7.56 -4.04
CA LEU A 3 -7.27 7.61 -4.48
C LEU A 3 -6.38 7.71 -3.24
N LYS A 4 -5.71 6.61 -2.92
CA LYS A 4 -4.73 6.52 -1.85
C LYS A 4 -3.39 7.14 -2.26
N THR A 5 -3.19 8.40 -1.89
CA THR A 5 -1.93 9.13 -2.04
C THR A 5 -0.90 8.69 -1.01
N HIS A 6 0.38 8.78 -1.33
CA HIS A 6 1.45 8.32 -0.45
C HIS A 6 1.67 9.29 0.72
N LYS A 7 1.88 8.73 1.92
CA LYS A 7 2.33 9.47 3.12
C LYS A 7 1.39 10.58 3.65
N THR A 8 0.11 10.46 3.31
CA THR A 8 -1.00 11.37 3.67
C THR A 8 -2.00 10.76 4.66
N ALA A 9 -1.57 9.80 5.50
CA ALA A 9 -2.48 8.99 6.35
C ALA A 9 -3.56 8.21 5.57
N SER A 10 -3.38 8.03 4.26
CA SER A 10 -4.31 7.36 3.36
C SER A 10 -4.51 5.86 3.67
N SER A 11 -3.52 5.18 4.25
CA SER A 11 -3.67 3.82 4.80
C SER A 11 -4.74 3.75 5.89
N THR A 12 -4.86 4.77 6.74
CA THR A 12 -5.89 4.83 7.78
C THR A 12 -7.27 4.95 7.14
N VAL A 13 -7.44 5.82 6.14
CA VAL A 13 -8.70 5.98 5.40
C VAL A 13 -9.08 4.70 4.68
N LEU A 14 -8.15 4.07 3.94
CA LEU A 14 -8.43 2.82 3.25
C LEU A 14 -8.82 1.70 4.21
N ASN A 15 -8.16 1.59 5.36
CA ASN A 15 -8.50 0.59 6.37
C ASN A 15 -9.91 0.81 6.97
N MET A 16 -10.37 2.07 7.06
CA MET A 16 -11.77 2.36 7.40
C MET A 16 -12.73 1.90 6.30
N LEU A 17 -12.40 2.14 5.02
CA LEU A 17 -13.23 1.72 3.89
C LEU A 17 -13.33 0.19 3.79
N TYR A 18 -12.24 -0.53 4.10
CA TYR A 18 -12.25 -1.98 4.19
C TYR A 18 -13.24 -2.49 5.25
N ARG A 19 -13.21 -1.93 6.46
CA ARG A 19 -14.18 -2.27 7.51
C ARG A 19 -15.61 -1.93 7.09
N TYR A 20 -15.81 -0.72 6.55
CA TYR A 20 -17.13 -0.26 6.11
C TYR A 20 -17.74 -1.17 5.06
N GLY A 21 -16.94 -1.56 4.05
CA GLY A 21 -17.40 -2.42 2.97
C GLY A 21 -17.58 -3.87 3.40
N GLU A 22 -16.69 -4.40 4.25
CA GLU A 22 -16.85 -5.75 4.81
C GLU A 22 -18.13 -5.90 5.64
N GLU A 23 -18.48 -4.88 6.44
CA GLU A 23 -19.71 -4.81 7.24
C GLU A 23 -20.99 -4.85 6.42
N ARG A 24 -20.90 -4.51 5.14
CA ARG A 24 -22.01 -4.33 4.20
C ARG A 24 -21.93 -5.30 3.03
N ASP A 25 -21.04 -6.29 3.14
CA ASP A 25 -20.79 -7.29 2.10
C ASP A 25 -20.53 -6.69 0.71
N LEU A 26 -19.83 -5.54 0.68
CA LEU A 26 -19.48 -4.84 -0.56
C LEU A 26 -18.30 -5.52 -1.28
N CYS A 27 -18.33 -5.45 -2.60
CA CYS A 27 -17.27 -5.99 -3.46
C CYS A 27 -16.12 -4.97 -3.62
N PHE A 28 -14.89 -5.44 -3.46
CA PHE A 28 -13.68 -4.62 -3.58
C PHE A 28 -12.95 -4.88 -4.89
N ALA A 29 -12.62 -3.82 -5.63
CA ALA A 29 -11.58 -3.91 -6.64
C ALA A 29 -10.24 -4.03 -5.91
N LEU A 30 -9.65 -5.23 -5.91
CA LEU A 30 -8.38 -5.51 -5.24
C LEU A 30 -7.26 -5.77 -6.25
N PRO A 31 -6.01 -5.36 -5.96
CA PRO A 31 -4.86 -5.71 -6.79
C PRO A 31 -4.46 -7.18 -6.61
N LEU A 32 -3.76 -7.73 -7.61
CA LEU A 32 -3.12 -9.06 -7.52
C LEU A 32 -2.07 -9.14 -6.40
N GLY A 33 -1.38 -8.03 -6.12
CA GLY A 33 -0.49 -7.87 -4.98
C GLY A 33 -1.10 -6.92 -3.95
N TYR A 34 -0.35 -5.89 -3.55
CA TYR A 34 -0.81 -4.85 -2.61
C TYR A 34 -1.10 -3.50 -3.28
N GLN A 35 -0.70 -3.33 -4.54
CA GLN A 35 -0.81 -2.09 -5.32
C GLN A 35 -1.21 -2.40 -6.76
N PHE A 36 -1.83 -1.44 -7.44
CA PHE A 36 -2.25 -1.59 -8.83
C PHE A 36 -1.15 -1.23 -9.84
N GLY A 37 -0.01 -1.92 -9.78
CA GLY A 37 1.08 -1.77 -10.76
C GLY A 37 1.84 -0.44 -10.70
N TYR A 38 1.79 0.24 -9.56
CA TYR A 38 2.56 1.46 -9.28
C TYR A 38 4.07 1.21 -9.46
N PRO A 39 4.86 2.14 -10.05
CA PRO A 39 4.57 3.55 -10.32
C PRO A 39 4.03 3.85 -11.73
N LEU A 40 3.71 2.84 -12.53
CA LEU A 40 3.11 3.07 -13.84
C LEU A 40 1.66 3.58 -13.68
N PRO A 41 1.14 4.38 -14.64
CA PRO A 41 -0.28 4.75 -14.67
C PRO A 41 -1.17 3.52 -14.48
N PHE A 42 -2.24 3.68 -13.70
CA PHE A 42 -3.20 2.62 -13.45
C PHE A 42 -3.74 2.05 -14.76
N ASN A 43 -3.96 0.74 -14.78
CA ASN A 43 -4.56 -0.01 -15.86
C ASN A 43 -5.55 -1.02 -15.27
N ALA A 44 -6.73 -1.15 -15.89
CA ALA A 44 -7.83 -1.96 -15.36
C ALA A 44 -7.45 -3.44 -15.15
N HIS A 45 -6.55 -4.00 -15.97
CA HIS A 45 -6.05 -5.38 -15.83
C HIS A 45 -5.20 -5.62 -14.58
N ARG A 46 -4.87 -4.55 -13.82
CA ARG A 46 -4.24 -4.69 -12.49
C ARG A 46 -5.23 -5.11 -11.41
N VAL A 47 -6.54 -5.05 -11.68
CA VAL A 47 -7.60 -5.49 -10.77
C VAL A 47 -7.80 -6.99 -10.90
N LYS A 48 -7.70 -7.70 -9.79
CA LYS A 48 -7.93 -9.15 -9.72
C LYS A 48 -9.38 -9.45 -10.10
N GLY A 49 -9.56 -10.41 -11.01
CA GLY A 49 -10.89 -10.80 -11.49
C GLY A 49 -11.49 -9.87 -12.55
N TYR A 50 -10.80 -8.79 -12.95
CA TYR A 50 -11.28 -7.95 -14.05
C TYR A 50 -11.22 -8.70 -15.39
N ARG A 51 -12.37 -8.80 -16.06
CA ARG A 51 -12.54 -9.50 -17.34
C ARG A 51 -13.05 -8.59 -18.47
N GLY A 52 -13.04 -7.29 -18.25
CA GLY A 52 -13.55 -6.29 -19.18
C GLY A 52 -14.57 -5.35 -18.52
N PRO A 53 -14.95 -4.25 -19.21
CA PRO A 53 -15.95 -3.32 -18.72
C PRO A 53 -17.29 -4.04 -18.47
N HIS A 54 -17.98 -3.70 -17.40
CA HIS A 54 -19.32 -4.22 -17.04
C HIS A 54 -19.39 -5.71 -16.63
N VAL A 55 -18.25 -6.39 -16.42
CA VAL A 55 -18.25 -7.82 -16.05
C VAL A 55 -18.23 -8.04 -14.53
N ALA A 56 -17.75 -7.06 -13.75
CA ALA A 56 -17.69 -7.15 -12.29
C ALA A 56 -18.13 -5.82 -11.66
N GLU A 57 -19.12 -5.88 -10.77
CA GLU A 57 -19.55 -4.73 -9.99
C GLU A 57 -18.67 -4.58 -8.75
N PHE A 58 -17.69 -3.69 -8.83
CA PHE A 58 -16.88 -3.29 -7.68
C PHE A 58 -17.48 -2.05 -7.02
N SER A 59 -17.73 -2.12 -5.72
CA SER A 59 -18.26 -1.00 -4.93
C SER A 59 -17.15 -0.10 -4.39
N ILE A 60 -16.01 -0.68 -4.00
CA ILE A 60 -14.88 0.06 -3.40
C ILE A 60 -13.58 -0.27 -4.12
N MET A 61 -12.85 0.77 -4.50
CA MET A 61 -11.48 0.70 -5.01
C MET A 61 -10.65 1.72 -4.26
N GLY A 62 -9.50 1.31 -3.72
CA GLY A 62 -8.64 2.27 -3.02
C GLY A 62 -7.20 1.90 -2.72
N ASN A 63 -6.68 0.73 -3.14
CA ASN A 63 -5.24 0.46 -3.03
C ASN A 63 -4.39 1.44 -3.86
N HIS A 64 -3.10 1.54 -3.54
CA HIS A 64 -2.18 2.46 -4.22
C HIS A 64 -2.18 2.24 -5.74
N MET A 65 -2.26 3.35 -6.47
CA MET A 65 -2.17 3.43 -7.91
C MET A 65 -1.59 4.80 -8.29
N ARG A 66 -1.06 4.92 -9.51
CA ARG A 66 -0.89 6.22 -10.14
C ARG A 66 -2.15 6.50 -10.94
N PHE A 67 -2.90 7.53 -10.57
CA PHE A 67 -4.26 7.72 -11.08
C PHE A 67 -4.32 7.81 -12.61
N ASN A 68 -5.29 7.12 -13.20
CA ASN A 68 -5.60 7.16 -14.62
C ASN A 68 -7.11 7.03 -14.79
N LYS A 69 -7.80 8.17 -14.91
CA LYS A 69 -9.27 8.24 -14.87
C LYS A 69 -9.95 7.32 -15.91
N PRO A 70 -9.58 7.35 -17.20
CA PRO A 70 -10.17 6.45 -18.19
C PRO A 70 -10.07 4.97 -17.84
N GLU A 71 -8.99 4.54 -17.18
CA GLU A 71 -8.83 3.15 -16.75
C GLU A 71 -9.63 2.82 -15.49
N VAL A 72 -9.77 3.77 -14.56
CA VAL A 72 -10.62 3.60 -13.37
C VAL A 72 -12.10 3.48 -13.77
N GLU A 73 -12.55 4.25 -14.76
CA GLU A 73 -13.93 4.22 -15.27
C GLU A 73 -14.31 2.91 -15.95
N LYS A 74 -13.33 2.10 -16.37
CA LYS A 74 -13.58 0.73 -16.87
C LYS A 74 -13.93 -0.25 -15.75
N VAL A 75 -13.54 0.06 -14.52
CA VAL A 75 -13.66 -0.81 -13.34
C VAL A 75 -14.82 -0.38 -12.44
N MET A 76 -14.97 0.93 -12.26
CA MET A 76 -15.90 1.52 -11.29
C MET A 76 -17.18 2.00 -11.98
N PRO A 77 -18.37 1.84 -11.35
CA PRO A 77 -19.64 2.35 -11.88
C PRO A 77 -19.63 3.84 -12.22
N VAL A 78 -20.49 4.26 -13.15
CA VAL A 78 -20.55 5.64 -13.67
C VAL A 78 -20.89 6.70 -12.61
N ASP A 79 -21.64 6.33 -11.58
CA ASP A 79 -22.05 7.17 -10.46
C ASP A 79 -21.05 7.15 -9.29
N THR A 80 -19.87 6.54 -9.49
CA THR A 80 -18.85 6.41 -8.46
C THR A 80 -18.48 7.76 -7.83
N PHE A 81 -18.52 7.82 -6.50
CA PHE A 81 -17.98 8.95 -5.75
C PHE A 81 -16.45 8.87 -5.65
N TYR A 82 -15.75 9.86 -6.20
CA TYR A 82 -14.28 9.96 -6.19
C TYR A 82 -13.83 10.89 -5.08
N PHE A 83 -12.95 10.41 -4.21
CA PHE A 83 -12.32 11.25 -3.20
C PHE A 83 -10.87 10.83 -2.93
N SER A 84 -10.11 11.71 -2.28
CA SER A 84 -8.72 11.47 -1.93
C SER A 84 -8.34 12.23 -0.66
N ILE A 85 -7.07 12.19 -0.28
CA ILE A 85 -6.51 12.90 0.86
C ILE A 85 -5.19 13.55 0.46
N MET A 86 -4.94 14.75 0.96
CA MET A 86 -3.71 15.50 0.76
C MET A 86 -3.05 15.84 2.10
N ARG A 87 -1.81 16.33 2.02
CA ARG A 87 -1.00 16.76 3.16
C ARG A 87 -0.14 17.93 2.72
N ASP A 88 0.25 18.79 3.66
CA ASP A 88 1.24 19.84 3.44
C ASP A 88 2.51 19.22 2.80
N PRO A 89 3.03 19.78 1.70
CA PRO A 89 4.16 19.19 0.97
C PRO A 89 5.45 19.09 1.78
N VAL A 90 5.66 19.93 2.81
CA VAL A 90 6.84 19.84 3.69
C VAL A 90 6.67 18.65 4.63
N ALA A 91 5.52 18.55 5.30
CA ALA A 91 5.21 17.40 6.17
C ALA A 91 5.16 16.08 5.37
N LEU A 92 4.74 16.14 4.10
CA LEU A 92 4.79 15.04 3.16
C LEU A 92 6.24 14.65 2.82
N ALA A 93 7.10 15.62 2.51
CA ALA A 93 8.51 15.37 2.23
C ALA A 93 9.24 14.77 3.42
N GLU A 94 8.98 15.25 4.65
CA GLU A 94 9.49 14.65 5.90
C GLU A 94 9.11 13.16 6.00
N SER A 95 7.82 12.86 5.83
CA SER A 95 7.31 11.49 5.91
C SER A 95 7.79 10.60 4.77
N SER A 96 7.92 11.15 3.56
CA SER A 96 8.42 10.46 2.38
C SER A 96 9.90 10.13 2.52
N TYR A 97 10.73 11.10 2.91
CA TYR A 97 12.14 10.88 3.18
C TYR A 97 12.35 9.82 4.23
N ALA A 98 11.66 9.93 5.37
CA ALA A 98 11.80 8.98 6.47
C ALA A 98 11.44 7.55 6.05
N TYR A 99 10.40 7.39 5.23
CA TYR A 99 9.92 6.07 4.79
C TYR A 99 10.74 5.50 3.62
N TYR A 100 11.09 6.33 2.64
CA TYR A 100 11.71 5.90 1.38
C TYR A 100 13.23 6.13 1.31
N LYS A 101 13.88 6.58 2.39
CA LYS A 101 15.33 6.84 2.47
C LYS A 101 16.19 5.76 1.82
N ALA A 102 15.88 4.49 2.07
CA ALA A 102 16.68 3.36 1.60
C ALA A 102 16.45 3.01 0.12
N VAL A 103 15.31 3.42 -0.47
CA VAL A 103 14.84 2.95 -1.79
C VAL A 103 14.78 4.04 -2.85
N ALA A 104 14.66 5.32 -2.46
CA ALA A 104 14.72 6.45 -3.38
C ALA A 104 16.18 6.94 -3.50
N PRO A 105 16.84 6.79 -4.67
CA PRO A 105 18.24 7.19 -4.85
C PRO A 105 18.57 8.61 -4.38
N ALA A 106 17.69 9.58 -4.65
CA ALA A 106 17.87 10.98 -4.22
C ALA A 106 17.97 11.09 -2.70
N PHE A 107 17.05 10.44 -1.99
CA PHE A 107 17.09 10.40 -0.53
C PHE A 107 18.29 9.62 -0.02
N LYS A 108 18.59 8.43 -0.58
CA LYS A 108 19.70 7.58 -0.13
C LYS A 108 21.05 8.31 -0.16
N LYS A 109 21.29 9.12 -1.19
CA LYS A 109 22.54 9.88 -1.39
C LYS A 109 22.70 11.07 -0.43
N ALA A 110 21.61 11.71 -0.02
CA ALA A 110 21.67 12.81 0.93
C ALA A 110 22.15 12.33 2.31
N LYS A 111 22.80 13.18 3.10
CA LYS A 111 23.18 12.84 4.48
C LYS A 111 21.99 12.92 5.43
N GLY A 112 21.12 13.91 5.23
CA GLY A 112 19.94 14.20 6.03
C GLY A 112 18.83 14.82 5.17
N LEU A 113 17.63 15.00 5.73
CA LEU A 113 16.56 15.70 5.02
C LEU A 113 16.92 17.18 4.81
N GLY A 114 17.59 17.82 5.78
CA GLY A 114 18.08 19.19 5.64
C GLY A 114 19.07 19.33 4.47
N ASP A 115 20.08 18.45 4.39
CA ASP A 115 21.04 18.40 3.28
C ASP A 115 20.35 18.19 1.91
N PHE A 116 19.30 17.36 1.86
CA PHE A 116 18.47 17.24 0.66
C PHE A 116 17.70 18.53 0.36
N ALA A 117 17.08 19.15 1.36
CA ALA A 117 16.29 20.38 1.21
C ALA A 117 17.14 21.56 0.74
N ASP A 118 18.39 21.65 1.18
CA ASP A 118 19.32 22.72 0.79
C ASP A 118 19.74 22.65 -0.67
N ASN A 119 19.85 21.45 -1.25
CA ASN A 119 20.19 21.29 -2.66
C ASN A 119 19.57 20.00 -3.26
N PRO A 120 18.25 19.96 -3.51
CA PRO A 120 17.59 18.74 -3.98
C PRO A 120 18.05 18.34 -5.39
N ARG A 121 18.41 19.32 -6.24
CA ARG A 121 18.91 19.10 -7.61
C ARG A 121 20.23 18.35 -7.65
N LYS A 122 21.09 18.48 -6.62
CA LYS A 122 22.32 17.70 -6.49
C LYS A 122 22.06 16.20 -6.43
N TYR A 123 20.92 15.79 -5.86
CA TYR A 123 20.62 14.39 -5.57
C TYR A 123 19.58 13.78 -6.50
N TYR A 124 18.67 14.60 -7.02
CA TYR A 124 17.52 14.16 -7.82
C TYR A 124 17.87 13.96 -9.29
N ASP A 125 17.61 12.75 -9.81
CA ASP A 125 17.63 12.43 -11.24
C ASP A 125 16.28 11.82 -11.64
N PRO A 126 15.52 12.44 -12.56
CA PRO A 126 14.18 11.99 -12.95
C PRO A 126 14.16 10.62 -13.64
N ARG A 127 15.30 10.15 -14.18
CA ARG A 127 15.40 8.88 -14.91
C ARG A 127 15.55 7.68 -13.98
N LEU A 128 15.96 7.93 -12.74
CA LEU A 128 16.19 6.86 -11.78
C LEU A 128 14.86 6.37 -11.20
N ARG A 129 14.72 5.04 -11.18
CA ARG A 129 13.61 4.35 -10.54
C ARG A 129 13.46 4.82 -9.08
N ASN A 130 12.20 4.90 -8.61
CA ASN A 130 11.81 5.33 -7.26
C ASN A 130 12.10 6.79 -6.89
N ASN A 131 12.75 7.59 -7.75
CA ASN A 131 12.99 8.99 -7.41
C ASN A 131 11.72 9.85 -7.37
N HIS A 132 10.60 9.39 -7.95
CA HIS A 132 9.31 10.11 -7.85
C HIS A 132 8.84 10.34 -6.40
N TYR A 133 9.29 9.53 -5.42
CA TYR A 133 9.02 9.78 -4.00
C TYR A 133 9.63 11.08 -3.45
N ALA A 134 10.60 11.67 -4.17
CA ALA A 134 11.37 12.82 -3.73
C ALA A 134 10.93 14.16 -4.33
N ARG A 135 9.93 14.20 -5.22
CA ARG A 135 9.51 15.44 -5.90
C ARG A 135 8.03 15.38 -6.30
N ASN A 136 7.24 16.38 -5.92
CA ASN A 136 5.83 16.54 -6.29
C ASN A 136 5.03 15.21 -6.22
N LEU A 137 5.08 14.54 -5.06
CA LEU A 137 4.55 13.18 -4.90
C LEU A 137 3.01 13.15 -4.97
N LEU A 138 2.31 14.17 -4.49
CA LEU A 138 0.84 14.25 -4.67
C LEU A 138 0.52 14.38 -6.15
N TRP A 139 1.17 15.29 -6.85
CA TRP A 139 1.01 15.51 -8.28
C TRP A 139 1.25 14.21 -9.07
N PHE A 140 2.27 13.44 -8.69
CA PHE A 140 2.57 12.13 -9.25
C PHE A 140 1.42 11.13 -9.03
N ASP A 141 0.93 11.00 -7.79
CA ASP A 141 -0.16 10.09 -7.44
C ASP A 141 -1.47 10.42 -8.17
N PHE A 142 -1.75 11.71 -8.41
CA PHE A 142 -2.86 12.17 -9.25
C PHE A 142 -2.68 11.90 -10.75
N GLY A 143 -1.60 11.22 -11.13
CA GLY A 143 -1.36 10.79 -12.52
C GLY A 143 -0.65 11.82 -13.39
N LEU A 144 -0.27 12.97 -12.82
CA LEU A 144 0.32 14.08 -13.56
C LEU A 144 1.85 13.93 -13.64
N ASP A 145 2.50 14.77 -14.46
CA ASP A 145 3.96 14.80 -14.56
C ASP A 145 4.59 15.61 -13.42
N HIS A 146 5.11 14.91 -12.43
CA HIS A 146 5.80 15.47 -11.26
C HIS A 146 7.14 16.16 -11.56
N ASN A 147 7.71 15.95 -12.75
CA ASN A 147 8.99 16.54 -13.15
C ASN A 147 8.86 17.85 -13.91
N ALA A 148 7.66 18.18 -14.36
CA ALA A 148 7.38 19.40 -15.09
C ALA A 148 7.82 20.64 -14.28
N ASN A 149 8.37 21.62 -14.97
CA ASN A 149 8.67 22.90 -14.37
C ASN A 149 7.37 23.61 -14.01
N PHE A 150 7.38 24.28 -12.85
CA PHE A 150 6.22 25.02 -12.40
C PHE A 150 5.92 26.17 -13.38
N SER A 151 4.65 26.26 -13.79
CA SER A 151 4.08 27.47 -14.34
C SER A 151 2.65 27.60 -13.82
N THR A 152 2.17 28.82 -13.62
CA THR A 152 0.81 29.07 -13.13
C THR A 152 -0.24 28.41 -14.03
N THR A 153 -0.03 28.41 -15.36
CA THR A 153 -0.92 27.77 -16.32
C THR A 153 -0.98 26.25 -16.14
N LEU A 154 0.17 25.58 -15.99
CA LEU A 154 0.23 24.15 -15.73
C LEU A 154 -0.42 23.80 -14.38
N ALA A 155 -0.07 24.56 -13.34
CA ALA A 155 -0.55 24.35 -12.00
C ALA A 155 -2.09 24.44 -11.92
N ARG A 156 -2.67 25.50 -12.49
CA ARG A 156 -4.13 25.69 -12.58
C ARG A 156 -4.81 24.60 -13.40
N ARG A 157 -4.19 24.14 -14.50
CA ARG A 157 -4.74 23.05 -15.33
C ARG A 157 -4.79 21.73 -14.55
N GLY A 158 -3.73 21.39 -13.83
CA GLY A 158 -3.68 20.21 -12.97
C GLY A 158 -4.67 20.31 -11.81
N GLU A 159 -4.74 21.45 -11.12
CA GLU A 159 -5.74 21.70 -10.08
C GLU A 159 -7.16 21.49 -10.60
N ALA A 160 -7.49 22.08 -11.77
CA ALA A 160 -8.81 21.93 -12.37
C ALA A 160 -9.10 20.47 -12.78
N ALA A 161 -8.10 19.70 -13.22
CA ALA A 161 -8.26 18.28 -13.51
C ALA A 161 -8.58 17.48 -12.23
N VAL A 162 -7.86 17.73 -11.13
CA VAL A 162 -8.14 17.10 -9.83
C VAL A 162 -9.54 17.49 -9.34
N ARG A 163 -9.90 18.78 -9.40
CA ARG A 163 -11.21 19.28 -8.95
C ARG A 163 -12.39 18.69 -9.75
N ARG A 164 -12.21 18.46 -11.06
CA ARG A 164 -13.23 17.80 -11.88
C ARG A 164 -13.39 16.32 -11.50
N ALA A 165 -12.28 15.63 -11.24
CA ALA A 165 -12.28 14.21 -10.97
C ALA A 165 -12.73 13.87 -9.55
N PHE A 166 -12.27 14.62 -8.54
CA PHE A 166 -12.46 14.32 -7.12
C PHE A 166 -13.45 15.27 -6.47
N LYS A 167 -14.55 14.73 -5.95
CA LYS A 167 -15.63 15.48 -5.30
C LYS A 167 -15.29 15.90 -3.87
N LEU A 168 -14.35 15.19 -3.24
CA LEU A 168 -13.88 15.48 -1.90
C LEU A 168 -12.38 15.24 -1.80
N ILE A 169 -11.66 16.18 -1.22
CA ILE A 169 -10.24 16.04 -0.85
C ILE A 169 -10.14 16.29 0.66
N LEU A 170 -9.73 15.27 1.39
CA LEU A 170 -9.45 15.34 2.82
C LEU A 170 -8.10 16.02 3.07
N VAL A 171 -7.91 16.62 4.25
CA VAL A 171 -6.65 17.26 4.65
C VAL A 171 -6.08 16.56 5.88
N SER A 172 -4.87 16.00 5.77
CA SER A 172 -4.25 15.16 6.81
C SER A 172 -4.02 15.87 8.14
N GLU A 173 -3.71 17.17 8.08
CA GLU A 173 -3.53 18.08 9.20
C GLU A 173 -4.83 18.25 9.98
N HIS A 174 -5.96 18.26 9.27
CA HIS A 174 -7.31 18.41 9.79
C HIS A 174 -8.09 17.09 9.67
N PHE A 175 -7.43 15.98 9.98
CA PHE A 175 -7.98 14.63 9.75
C PHE A 175 -9.32 14.43 10.48
N ASP A 176 -9.42 14.82 11.75
CA ASP A 176 -10.66 14.64 12.52
C ASP A 176 -11.81 15.44 11.89
N GLN A 177 -11.57 16.70 11.50
CA GLN A 177 -12.55 17.51 10.76
C GLN A 177 -12.88 16.90 9.40
N SER A 178 -11.88 16.36 8.70
CA SER A 178 -12.07 15.69 7.41
C SER A 178 -12.92 14.43 7.52
N MET A 179 -12.90 13.75 8.68
CA MET A 179 -13.77 12.60 8.95
C MET A 179 -15.20 13.03 9.29
N GLN A 180 -15.42 14.29 9.67
CA GLN A 180 -16.74 14.84 9.93
C GLN A 180 -17.31 15.51 8.69
N LYS A 181 -18.19 14.80 7.99
CA LYS A 181 -18.85 15.34 6.81
C LYS A 181 -20.05 16.22 7.23
N PRO A 182 -20.32 17.34 6.53
CA PRO A 182 -21.54 18.13 6.69
C PRO A 182 -22.88 17.42 6.40
N SER A 183 -22.87 16.15 6.00
CA SER A 183 -24.06 15.33 5.78
C SER A 183 -23.89 14.04 6.59
N GLY A 184 -24.76 13.85 7.58
CA GLY A 184 -24.62 12.86 8.65
C GLY A 184 -24.17 11.46 8.22
N GLY A 185 -23.31 10.84 9.03
CA GLY A 185 -22.95 9.44 8.86
C GLY A 185 -21.60 9.05 9.45
N SER A 186 -21.66 8.60 10.71
CA SER A 186 -20.70 7.73 11.41
C SER A 186 -19.38 8.31 11.93
N SER A 187 -19.04 7.88 13.15
CA SER A 187 -17.83 8.22 13.92
C SER A 187 -16.74 7.17 13.66
N TRP A 188 -15.54 7.61 13.29
CA TRP A 188 -14.45 6.75 12.83
C TRP A 188 -13.18 6.84 13.70
N VAL A 189 -12.48 5.72 13.89
CA VAL A 189 -11.26 5.64 14.72
C VAL A 189 -10.00 5.54 13.86
N GLY A 190 -9.02 6.42 14.11
CA GLY A 190 -7.61 6.12 13.85
C GLY A 190 -6.68 7.32 13.63
N LYS A 191 -5.72 7.52 14.54
CA LYS A 191 -4.36 7.99 14.23
C LYS A 191 -3.39 7.22 15.15
N ALA A 192 -2.48 6.45 14.56
CA ALA A 192 -1.27 6.02 15.24
C ALA A 192 -0.24 7.14 15.06
N ALA A 193 0.18 7.78 16.17
CA ALA A 193 1.23 8.77 16.15
C ALA A 193 2.58 8.08 15.96
N ALA A 194 3.38 8.51 14.98
CA ALA A 194 4.77 8.12 14.88
C ALA A 194 5.64 9.22 15.52
N ALA A 195 6.47 8.87 16.49
CA ALA A 195 7.47 9.79 17.03
C ALA A 195 8.50 10.10 15.94
N GLN A 196 8.78 11.39 15.70
CA GLN A 196 9.73 11.82 14.68
C GLN A 196 11.16 11.83 15.24
N PRO A 197 12.14 11.20 14.56
CA PRO A 197 13.54 11.26 14.96
C PRO A 197 14.17 12.65 14.70
N PRO A 198 15.17 13.06 15.50
CA PRO A 198 15.85 14.37 15.36
C PRO A 198 16.44 14.65 13.96
N ALA A 199 16.81 13.61 13.21
CA ALA A 199 17.34 13.70 11.85
C ALA A 199 16.36 14.25 10.79
N LEU A 200 15.10 14.53 11.18
CA LEU A 200 14.07 15.15 10.34
C LEU A 200 13.77 16.60 10.73
N ALA A 201 14.44 17.17 11.73
CA ALA A 201 14.25 18.57 12.10
C ALA A 201 14.76 19.49 10.98
N LEU A 202 13.91 20.43 10.54
CA LEU A 202 14.19 21.37 9.45
C LEU A 202 14.13 22.81 9.94
N THR A 203 15.03 23.65 9.42
CA THR A 203 14.94 25.11 9.59
C THR A 203 13.82 25.69 8.73
N ASP A 204 13.31 26.88 9.06
CA ASP A 204 12.27 27.54 8.26
C ASP A 204 12.70 27.78 6.80
N ASP A 205 13.97 28.12 6.58
CA ASP A 205 14.56 28.25 5.25
C ASP A 205 14.51 26.93 4.46
N GLN A 206 14.88 25.80 5.08
CA GLN A 206 14.76 24.48 4.46
C GLN A 206 13.31 24.11 4.15
N ARG A 207 12.35 24.51 5.01
CA ARG A 207 10.91 24.30 4.75
C ARG A 207 10.45 25.11 3.53
N LEU A 208 10.91 26.35 3.36
CA LEU A 208 10.64 27.16 2.17
C LEU A 208 11.21 26.52 0.90
N LYS A 209 12.49 26.10 0.92
CA LYS A 209 13.13 25.39 -0.19
C LYS A 209 12.38 24.12 -0.58
N LEU A 210 11.85 23.37 0.39
CA LEU A 210 11.02 22.18 0.10
C LEU A 210 9.68 22.54 -0.54
N ARG A 211 9.06 23.68 -0.21
CA ARG A 211 7.85 24.15 -0.92
C ARG A 211 8.17 24.54 -2.35
N GLU A 212 9.29 25.21 -2.59
CA GLU A 212 9.74 25.56 -3.94
C GLU A 212 10.07 24.32 -4.77
N TRP A 213 10.78 23.36 -4.18
CA TRP A 213 11.10 22.09 -4.83
C TRP A 213 9.83 21.30 -5.21
N ASN A 214 8.82 21.36 -4.35
CA ASN A 214 7.52 20.72 -4.53
C ASN A 214 6.42 21.73 -4.94
N ALA A 215 6.75 22.71 -5.78
CA ALA A 215 5.85 23.84 -6.08
C ALA A 215 4.48 23.42 -6.66
N LEU A 216 4.41 22.31 -7.40
CA LEU A 216 3.14 21.80 -7.95
C LEU A 216 2.25 21.23 -6.83
N ASP A 217 2.83 20.44 -5.91
CA ASP A 217 2.13 19.97 -4.72
C ASP A 217 1.72 21.13 -3.82
N TRP A 218 2.56 22.16 -3.68
CA TRP A 218 2.26 23.34 -2.88
C TRP A 218 1.07 24.11 -3.41
N HIS A 219 1.03 24.36 -4.72
CA HIS A 219 -0.12 25.00 -5.35
C HIS A 219 -1.42 24.20 -5.12
N LEU A 220 -1.36 22.88 -5.33
CA LEU A 220 -2.49 21.99 -5.13
C LEU A 220 -2.98 22.02 -3.67
N TYR A 221 -2.07 21.87 -2.72
CA TYR A 221 -2.38 21.90 -1.29
C TYR A 221 -3.03 23.22 -0.88
N GLN A 222 -2.48 24.37 -1.32
CA GLN A 222 -3.06 25.68 -0.99
C GLN A 222 -4.51 25.83 -1.50
N ALA A 223 -4.78 25.38 -2.73
CA ALA A 223 -6.12 25.47 -3.32
C ALA A 223 -7.14 24.59 -2.58
N PHE A 224 -6.77 23.35 -2.26
CA PHE A 224 -7.66 22.39 -1.60
C PHE A 224 -7.79 22.64 -0.10
N ASN A 225 -6.74 23.10 0.59
CA ASN A 225 -6.83 23.51 2.00
C ASN A 225 -7.76 24.72 2.17
N ARG A 226 -7.69 25.70 1.27
CA ARG A 226 -8.64 26.84 1.25
C ARG A 226 -10.06 26.37 0.99
N SER A 227 -10.26 25.51 -0.01
CA SER A 227 -11.58 24.96 -0.32
C SER A 227 -12.15 24.20 0.88
N PHE A 228 -11.33 23.38 1.55
CA PHE A 228 -11.69 22.66 2.77
C PHE A 228 -12.19 23.60 3.87
N TRP A 229 -11.45 24.67 4.19
CA TRP A 229 -11.86 25.60 5.23
C TRP A 229 -13.12 26.39 4.85
N ASN A 230 -13.33 26.71 3.58
CA ASN A 230 -14.59 27.29 3.11
C ASN A 230 -15.78 26.35 3.34
N GLU A 231 -15.60 25.03 3.18
CA GLU A 231 -16.64 24.03 3.49
C GLU A 231 -16.90 23.94 5.00
N VAL A 232 -15.85 23.98 5.83
CA VAL A 232 -15.98 24.01 7.29
C VAL A 232 -16.71 25.28 7.75
N ASP A 233 -16.40 26.42 7.16
CA ASP A 233 -17.09 27.69 7.43
C ASP A 233 -18.57 27.60 7.09
N ARG A 234 -18.92 27.00 5.95
CA ARG A 234 -20.32 26.79 5.55
C ARG A 234 -21.06 25.81 6.46
N PHE A 235 -20.37 24.79 6.98
CA PHE A 235 -20.93 23.87 7.96
C PHE A 235 -21.11 24.51 9.35
N GLY A 236 -20.29 25.50 9.67
CA GLY A 236 -20.21 26.19 10.95
C GLY A 236 -19.08 25.64 11.81
N ARG A 237 -18.12 26.51 12.19
CA ARG A 237 -16.94 26.14 12.99
C ARG A 237 -17.31 25.55 14.34
N THR A 238 -18.22 26.19 15.08
CA THR A 238 -18.68 25.69 16.39
C THR A 238 -19.28 24.29 16.28
N ARG A 239 -20.09 24.04 15.25
CA ARG A 239 -20.68 22.73 14.99
C ARG A 239 -19.59 21.71 14.65
N MET A 240 -18.63 22.07 13.81
CA MET A 240 -17.48 21.21 13.50
C MET A 240 -16.71 20.82 14.77
N ASP A 241 -16.44 21.78 15.64
CA ASP A 241 -15.72 21.53 16.90
C ASP A 241 -16.49 20.56 17.81
N GLN A 242 -17.81 20.70 17.89
CA GLN A 242 -18.67 19.78 18.64
C GLN A 242 -18.63 18.36 18.07
N GLU A 243 -18.75 18.21 16.74
CA GLU A 243 -18.68 16.90 16.08
C GLU A 243 -17.29 16.25 16.26
N VAL A 244 -16.22 17.03 16.17
CA VAL A 244 -14.85 16.55 16.43
C VAL A 244 -14.66 16.15 17.90
N ALA A 245 -15.21 16.92 18.84
CA ALA A 245 -15.17 16.55 20.25
C ALA A 245 -15.89 15.22 20.50
N LEU A 246 -17.10 15.05 19.94
CA LEU A 246 -17.86 13.81 20.04
C LEU A 246 -17.11 12.61 19.44
N LEU A 247 -16.46 12.80 18.29
CA LEU A 247 -15.61 11.79 17.67
C LEU A 247 -14.48 11.34 18.59
N ARG A 248 -13.79 12.30 19.22
CA ARG A 248 -12.66 12.03 20.12
C ARG A 248 -13.14 11.27 21.36
N THR A 249 -14.25 11.67 21.97
CA THR A 249 -14.84 10.95 23.10
C THR A 249 -15.19 9.51 22.74
N ARG A 250 -15.82 9.27 21.58
CA ARG A 250 -16.14 7.90 21.12
C ARG A 250 -14.88 7.06 20.89
N ARG A 251 -13.84 7.66 20.31
CA ARG A 251 -12.54 7.02 20.12
C ARG A 251 -11.88 6.64 21.44
N GLU A 252 -11.96 7.50 22.46
CA GLU A 252 -11.42 7.23 23.80
C GLU A 252 -12.17 6.11 24.50
N VAL A 253 -13.51 6.08 24.41
CA VAL A 253 -14.33 4.99 24.96
C VAL A 253 -13.92 3.66 24.32
N LEU A 254 -13.84 3.60 22.99
CA LEU A 254 -13.40 2.40 22.27
C LEU A 254 -11.95 2.03 22.60
N ALA A 255 -11.04 2.99 22.70
CA ALA A 255 -9.65 2.74 23.05
C ALA A 255 -9.53 2.12 24.45
N ARG A 256 -10.29 2.63 25.43
CA ARG A 256 -10.30 2.07 26.80
C ARG A 256 -10.84 0.64 26.84
N ALA A 257 -11.91 0.37 26.08
CA ALA A 257 -12.50 -0.95 26.01
C ALA A 257 -11.60 -1.96 25.29
N CYS A 258 -10.99 -1.56 24.17
CA CYS A 258 -10.28 -2.49 23.29
C CYS A 258 -8.78 -2.62 23.57
N LEU A 259 -8.11 -1.54 23.98
CA LEU A 259 -6.65 -1.43 23.87
C LEU A 259 -5.97 -1.46 25.23
N ARG A 260 -4.87 -2.21 25.30
CA ARG A 260 -4.01 -2.27 26.47
C ARG A 260 -3.32 -0.92 26.73
N ASP A 261 -2.85 -0.71 27.96
CA ASP A 261 -2.05 0.45 28.37
C ASP A 261 -2.70 1.80 28.05
N GLY A 262 -4.03 1.86 28.18
CA GLY A 262 -4.83 3.07 27.90
C GLY A 262 -4.83 3.48 26.43
N GLY A 263 -4.57 2.55 25.50
CA GLY A 263 -4.55 2.82 24.07
C GLY A 263 -3.27 3.48 23.58
N ARG A 264 -2.18 3.41 24.34
CA ARG A 264 -0.87 3.88 23.86
C ARG A 264 -0.34 2.95 22.76
N PRO A 265 0.04 3.49 21.59
CA PRO A 265 0.61 2.67 20.53
C PRO A 265 2.00 2.15 20.93
N VAL A 266 2.31 0.91 20.55
CA VAL A 266 3.55 0.20 20.89
C VAL A 266 4.32 -0.20 19.63
N GLU A 267 5.64 -0.38 19.76
CA GLU A 267 6.47 -0.87 18.67
C GLU A 267 6.03 -2.27 18.22
N ALA A 268 6.14 -2.55 16.92
CA ALA A 268 5.70 -3.84 16.34
C ALA A 268 6.35 -5.07 16.98
N SER A 269 7.59 -4.94 17.47
CA SER A 269 8.31 -6.01 18.17
C SER A 269 7.66 -6.41 19.51
N ARG A 270 6.92 -5.48 20.14
CA ARG A 270 6.24 -5.70 21.42
C ARG A 270 4.84 -6.30 21.28
N ILE A 271 4.26 -6.28 20.08
CA ILE A 271 2.93 -6.83 19.82
C ILE A 271 3.02 -8.35 19.76
N ARG A 272 2.34 -9.05 20.67
CA ARG A 272 2.41 -10.52 20.74
C ARG A 272 1.73 -11.21 19.55
N ASP A 273 0.54 -10.74 19.17
CA ASP A 273 -0.18 -11.27 18.01
C ASP A 273 0.50 -10.84 16.70
N LYS A 274 1.10 -11.81 16.01
CA LYS A 274 1.81 -11.59 14.74
C LYS A 274 0.89 -11.14 13.61
N THR A 275 -0.40 -11.45 13.68
CA THR A 275 -1.38 -11.14 12.63
C THR A 275 -1.76 -9.66 12.59
N ILE A 276 -1.46 -8.91 13.66
CA ILE A 276 -1.71 -7.46 13.77
C ILE A 276 -0.44 -6.63 13.91
N ARG A 277 0.73 -7.24 13.71
CA ARG A 277 1.99 -6.49 13.66
C ARG A 277 2.02 -5.58 12.44
N PRO A 278 2.18 -4.27 12.60
CA PRO A 278 2.26 -3.39 11.45
C PRO A 278 3.55 -3.67 10.66
N PHE A 279 3.45 -3.60 9.34
CA PHE A 279 4.62 -3.67 8.46
C PHE A 279 5.62 -2.55 8.80
N GLN A 280 6.91 -2.88 8.74
CA GLN A 280 7.99 -1.94 9.07
C GLN A 280 8.76 -1.54 7.81
N SER A 281 9.07 -0.25 7.67
CA SER A 281 9.85 0.27 6.55
C SER A 281 10.47 1.63 6.87
N GLY A 282 11.62 1.91 6.28
CA GLY A 282 12.31 3.18 6.41
C GLY A 282 12.96 3.37 7.79
N LEU A 283 13.16 4.64 8.16
CA LEU A 283 13.85 5.08 9.37
C LEU A 283 12.94 5.15 10.60
N VAL A 284 11.63 5.12 10.41
CA VAL A 284 10.64 5.34 11.46
C VAL A 284 9.95 4.02 11.80
N LYS A 285 9.86 3.74 13.11
CA LYS A 285 9.12 2.58 13.60
C LYS A 285 7.63 2.84 13.46
N ILE A 286 6.94 1.96 12.74
CA ILE A 286 5.49 2.02 12.61
C ILE A 286 4.92 1.31 13.83
N LEU A 287 4.16 2.07 14.63
CA LEU A 287 3.56 1.57 15.86
C LEU A 287 2.22 0.87 15.58
N GLY A 288 1.82 -0.03 16.47
CA GLY A 288 0.53 -0.70 16.47
C GLY A 288 -0.07 -0.72 17.88
N TYR A 289 -1.06 -1.58 18.10
CA TYR A 289 -1.76 -1.68 19.38
C TYR A 289 -1.83 -3.12 19.86
N GLU A 290 -1.82 -3.34 21.18
CA GLU A 290 -2.22 -4.61 21.78
C GLU A 290 -3.66 -4.51 22.30
N LEU A 291 -4.40 -5.60 22.20
CA LEU A 291 -5.72 -5.71 22.80
C LEU A 291 -5.64 -5.90 24.32
N GLN A 292 -6.67 -5.43 25.03
CA GLN A 292 -6.86 -5.75 26.44
C GLN A 292 -6.97 -7.28 26.63
N PRO A 293 -6.35 -7.85 27.68
CA PRO A 293 -6.58 -9.24 28.05
C PRO A 293 -7.98 -9.42 28.63
N GLY A 294 -8.52 -10.64 28.56
CA GLY A 294 -9.80 -10.98 29.21
C GLY A 294 -11.06 -10.46 28.52
N LEU A 295 -10.95 -9.94 27.29
CA LEU A 295 -12.12 -9.64 26.47
C LEU A 295 -12.87 -10.93 26.13
N ASP A 296 -14.21 -10.89 26.20
CA ASP A 296 -15.04 -11.98 25.67
C ASP A 296 -14.82 -12.13 24.16
N ASN A 297 -15.19 -13.28 23.60
CA ASN A 297 -14.89 -13.59 22.21
C ASN A 297 -15.51 -12.59 21.21
N ALA A 298 -16.74 -12.10 21.45
CA ALA A 298 -17.39 -11.16 20.54
C ALA A 298 -16.70 -9.80 20.58
N THR A 299 -16.42 -9.27 21.77
CA THR A 299 -15.69 -8.01 21.95
C THR A 299 -14.28 -8.10 21.40
N HIS A 300 -13.58 -9.22 21.64
CA HIS A 300 -12.24 -9.46 21.10
C HIS A 300 -12.23 -9.38 19.57
N GLN A 301 -13.17 -10.05 18.88
CA GLN A 301 -13.24 -9.99 17.42
C GLN A 301 -13.55 -8.58 16.91
N ALA A 302 -14.49 -7.87 17.54
CA ALA A 302 -14.82 -6.49 17.18
C ALA A 302 -13.61 -5.55 17.34
N CYS A 303 -12.88 -5.65 18.45
CA CYS A 303 -11.69 -4.86 18.70
C CYS A 303 -10.53 -5.23 17.76
N LEU A 304 -10.29 -6.52 17.53
CA LEU A 304 -9.27 -7.01 16.61
C LEU A 304 -9.48 -6.46 15.20
N ARG A 305 -10.73 -6.47 14.75
CA ARG A 305 -11.14 -5.90 13.47
C ARG A 305 -10.82 -4.40 13.36
N MET A 306 -10.95 -3.65 14.46
CA MET A 306 -10.63 -2.22 14.47
C MET A 306 -9.12 -1.91 14.40
N ILE A 307 -8.27 -2.77 14.96
CA ILE A 307 -6.82 -2.54 15.00
C ILE A 307 -6.01 -3.29 13.95
N ARG A 308 -6.62 -4.25 13.23
CA ARG A 308 -5.97 -5.00 12.15
C ARG A 308 -5.38 -4.03 11.13
N PRO A 309 -4.06 -4.09 10.83
CA PRO A 309 -3.46 -3.16 9.88
C PRO A 309 -3.94 -3.41 8.45
N GLU A 310 -3.89 -2.36 7.63
CA GLU A 310 -4.43 -2.33 6.26
C GLU A 310 -3.98 -3.51 5.38
N ILE A 311 -2.71 -3.89 5.45
CA ILE A 311 -2.14 -4.97 4.63
C ILE A 311 -2.81 -6.30 4.97
N GLN A 312 -2.84 -6.66 6.26
CA GLN A 312 -3.48 -7.88 6.73
C GLN A 312 -5.00 -7.85 6.56
N TYR A 313 -5.60 -6.66 6.58
CA TYR A 313 -7.01 -6.50 6.27
C TYR A 313 -7.29 -6.77 4.78
N LYS A 314 -6.44 -6.27 3.87
CA LYS A 314 -6.53 -6.59 2.43
C LYS A 314 -6.48 -8.09 2.20
N ASP A 315 -5.56 -8.80 2.88
CA ASP A 315 -5.42 -10.25 2.73
C ASP A 315 -6.69 -11.01 3.16
N LEU A 316 -7.33 -10.55 4.23
CA LEU A 316 -8.61 -11.09 4.69
C LEU A 316 -9.72 -10.87 3.64
N LEU A 317 -9.83 -9.66 3.09
CA LEU A 317 -10.81 -9.35 2.04
C LEU A 317 -10.54 -10.14 0.76
N ASP A 318 -9.28 -10.27 0.36
CA ASP A 318 -8.86 -11.01 -0.82
C ASP A 318 -9.22 -12.50 -0.70
N ALA A 319 -8.94 -13.11 0.46
CA ALA A 319 -9.29 -14.50 0.73
C ALA A 319 -10.82 -14.72 0.76
N ARG A 320 -11.58 -13.75 1.31
CA ARG A 320 -13.04 -13.81 1.37
C ARG A 320 -13.68 -13.67 0.00
N GLN A 321 -13.20 -12.74 -0.83
CA GLN A 321 -13.79 -12.44 -2.14
C GLN A 321 -13.29 -13.37 -3.25
N PHE A 322 -12.09 -13.91 -3.12
CA PHE A 322 -11.50 -14.84 -4.09
C PHE A 322 -11.01 -16.13 -3.42
N PRO A 323 -11.93 -17.00 -2.96
CA PRO A 323 -11.55 -18.29 -2.38
C PRO A 323 -10.71 -19.10 -3.37
N ARG A 324 -9.65 -19.74 -2.88
CA ARG A 324 -8.93 -20.72 -3.70
C ARG A 324 -9.86 -21.90 -3.92
N ALA A 325 -9.95 -22.38 -5.16
CA ALA A 325 -10.57 -23.67 -5.43
C ALA A 325 -9.88 -24.72 -4.54
N ALA A 326 -10.66 -25.53 -3.83
CA ALA A 326 -10.13 -26.68 -3.11
C ALA A 326 -9.34 -27.55 -4.11
N PRO A 327 -8.20 -28.15 -3.73
CA PRO A 327 -7.57 -29.16 -4.56
C PRO A 327 -8.64 -30.20 -4.86
N GLN A 328 -9.01 -30.34 -6.13
CA GLN A 328 -9.82 -31.47 -6.56
C GLN A 328 -9.05 -32.70 -6.11
N ALA A 329 -9.64 -33.50 -5.22
CA ALA A 329 -9.10 -34.80 -4.89
C ALA A 329 -8.93 -35.53 -6.21
N ALA A 330 -7.68 -35.78 -6.61
CA ALA A 330 -7.38 -36.59 -7.77
C ALA A 330 -8.13 -37.91 -7.54
N GLN A 331 -9.20 -38.13 -8.31
CA GLN A 331 -9.83 -39.44 -8.38
C GLN A 331 -8.73 -40.39 -8.86
N ALA A 332 -8.25 -41.21 -7.93
CA ALA A 332 -7.33 -42.29 -8.24
C ALA A 332 -8.07 -43.24 -9.17
N GLN A 333 -7.88 -43.07 -10.48
CA GLN A 333 -8.23 -44.10 -11.45
C GLN A 333 -7.28 -45.26 -11.23
N ALA A 334 -7.84 -46.40 -10.82
CA ALA A 334 -7.12 -47.66 -10.68
C ALA A 334 -6.46 -48.04 -12.02
N PRO A 335 -5.26 -48.65 -12.00
CA PRO A 335 -4.57 -49.03 -13.22
C PRO A 335 -5.31 -50.18 -13.92
N ALA A 336 -5.69 -49.96 -15.18
CA ALA A 336 -6.14 -51.02 -16.06
C ALA A 336 -4.96 -51.92 -16.43
N ILE A 337 -5.10 -53.22 -16.18
CA ILE A 337 -4.19 -54.27 -16.64
C ILE A 337 -4.52 -54.60 -18.10
N PRO A 338 -3.54 -54.62 -19.03
CA PRO A 338 -3.67 -55.41 -20.24
C PRO A 338 -2.80 -56.67 -20.15
N ALA A 339 -3.45 -57.80 -20.44
CA ALA A 339 -2.85 -59.12 -20.54
C ALA A 339 -2.09 -59.30 -21.86
N GLY A 340 -0.91 -59.92 -21.77
CA GLY A 340 -0.37 -60.96 -22.65
C GLY A 340 -0.13 -60.70 -24.15
N GLY A 341 1.11 -60.93 -24.62
CA GLY A 341 1.38 -61.16 -26.05
C GLY A 341 2.84 -61.07 -26.53
N ALA A 342 3.65 -62.07 -26.20
CA ALA A 342 4.87 -62.60 -26.84
C ALA A 342 5.60 -61.90 -28.05
N TYR A 343 6.92 -61.73 -27.84
CA TYR A 343 8.11 -61.97 -28.72
C TYR A 343 8.26 -61.28 -30.09
N VAL A 344 9.41 -60.60 -30.30
CA VAL A 344 10.60 -61.08 -31.09
C VAL A 344 11.76 -60.06 -30.99
N ARG A 345 12.98 -60.57 -30.77
CA ARG A 345 14.28 -59.87 -30.83
C ARG A 345 14.75 -59.65 -32.28
N LYS A 346 15.42 -58.52 -32.56
CA LYS A 346 16.79 -58.47 -33.14
C LYS A 346 17.31 -57.03 -33.29
N ASP A 347 18.45 -56.79 -32.66
CA ASP A 347 19.46 -55.74 -32.91
C ASP A 347 20.29 -56.10 -34.18
N PRO A 348 21.32 -55.34 -34.61
CA PRO A 348 21.47 -53.89 -34.81
C PRO A 348 22.19 -53.59 -36.17
N SER A 349 22.65 -52.33 -36.34
CA SER A 349 23.79 -51.88 -37.16
C SER A 349 23.55 -51.32 -38.58
N SER A 350 24.06 -50.10 -38.78
CA SER A 350 24.99 -49.64 -39.84
C SER A 350 24.75 -48.13 -40.07
N GLN A 351 25.64 -47.25 -39.65
CA GLN A 351 26.98 -46.93 -40.18
C GLN A 351 26.96 -45.85 -41.29
N LEU A 352 27.82 -44.85 -41.06
CA LEU A 352 28.52 -43.99 -42.05
C LEU A 352 27.67 -42.93 -42.78
N ARG A 353 28.14 -41.71 -43.09
CA ARG A 353 29.48 -41.10 -43.04
C ARG A 353 29.37 -39.57 -43.17
N THR A 354 30.23 -38.86 -42.43
CA THR A 354 31.13 -37.73 -42.81
C THR A 354 30.73 -36.82 -43.98
N GLY A 355 30.67 -35.49 -43.81
CA GLY A 355 31.82 -34.56 -43.83
C GLY A 355 31.53 -33.52 -44.94
N GLU A 356 31.97 -32.25 -44.95
CA GLU A 356 33.01 -31.51 -44.26
C GLU A 356 32.71 -30.00 -44.39
N LEU A 357 33.16 -29.27 -43.36
CA LEU A 357 33.90 -27.99 -43.34
C LEU A 357 33.45 -26.76 -44.16
N GLY A 358 33.22 -25.68 -43.40
CA GLY A 358 33.33 -24.29 -43.82
C GLY A 358 33.49 -23.40 -42.58
N VAL A 359 34.74 -23.19 -42.16
CA VAL A 359 35.17 -22.37 -41.02
C VAL A 359 35.03 -20.88 -41.34
N GLY A 360 34.54 -20.09 -40.39
CA GLY A 360 34.57 -18.64 -40.39
C GLY A 360 34.12 -18.08 -39.04
N GLU A 361 35.09 -17.76 -38.20
CA GLU A 361 34.98 -17.28 -36.82
C GLU A 361 34.18 -15.98 -36.67
N GLY A 362 33.53 -15.81 -35.51
CA GLY A 362 32.95 -14.52 -35.11
C GLY A 362 32.12 -14.56 -33.83
N GLY A 363 32.77 -14.73 -32.68
CA GLY A 363 32.37 -14.18 -31.37
C GLY A 363 30.95 -14.43 -30.86
N GLY A 364 30.80 -15.41 -29.97
CA GLY A 364 29.60 -15.58 -29.16
C GLY A 364 29.41 -14.48 -28.11
N LEU A 365 28.16 -14.18 -27.80
CA LEU A 365 27.48 -14.62 -26.56
C LEU A 365 26.16 -13.86 -26.43
N GLY A 366 25.06 -14.60 -26.61
CA GLY A 366 23.75 -14.14 -26.20
C GLY A 366 23.66 -14.06 -24.68
N VAL A 367 22.92 -13.07 -24.17
CA VAL A 367 22.31 -13.15 -22.84
C VAL A 367 20.88 -12.64 -22.94
N GLY A 368 19.98 -13.53 -22.54
CA GLY A 368 18.53 -13.41 -22.57
C GLY A 368 17.96 -12.14 -21.94
N GLY A 369 16.86 -11.71 -22.54
CA GLY A 369 15.91 -10.80 -21.92
C GLY A 369 15.45 -11.35 -20.57
N ARG A 370 15.54 -10.51 -19.54
CA ARG A 370 14.95 -10.78 -18.23
C ARG A 370 13.80 -9.84 -17.98
N THR A 371 12.62 -10.43 -18.11
CA THR A 371 11.33 -9.96 -17.64
C THR A 371 11.30 -9.86 -16.11
N GLY A 372 10.86 -8.71 -15.61
CA GLY A 372 9.98 -8.55 -14.44
C GLY A 372 10.45 -9.08 -13.09
N GLU A 373 11.11 -8.23 -12.29
CA GLU A 373 11.18 -8.42 -10.83
C GLU A 373 11.08 -7.06 -10.11
N ASP A 374 9.91 -6.78 -9.53
CA ASP A 374 9.81 -5.95 -8.33
C ASP A 374 8.50 -6.21 -7.57
N GLY A 375 8.58 -6.17 -6.23
CA GLY A 375 7.46 -6.34 -5.30
C GLY A 375 7.24 -7.74 -4.72
N SER A 376 7.68 -8.81 -5.39
CA SER A 376 7.35 -10.20 -5.00
C SER A 376 8.25 -10.81 -3.92
N ARG A 377 9.38 -10.19 -3.56
CA ARG A 377 10.37 -10.75 -2.61
C ARG A 377 10.30 -10.19 -1.18
N LEU A 378 9.28 -9.42 -0.85
CA LEU A 378 9.07 -8.91 0.52
C LEU A 378 8.11 -9.78 1.37
N SER A 379 7.74 -10.98 0.92
CA SER A 379 6.95 -11.93 1.72
C SER A 379 7.21 -13.41 1.38
N ARG A 380 8.48 -13.80 1.28
CA ARG A 380 8.90 -15.21 1.30
C ARG A 380 10.01 -15.41 2.32
N SER A 381 9.66 -15.27 3.60
CA SER A 381 10.41 -15.91 4.69
C SER A 381 9.47 -16.11 5.87
N ASN A 382 8.67 -17.17 5.78
CA ASN A 382 8.06 -17.93 6.89
C ASN A 382 6.96 -18.82 6.31
N ASN A 383 7.37 -19.87 5.61
CA ASN A 383 6.55 -21.07 5.47
C ASN A 383 7.49 -22.18 5.01
N ASN A 384 8.18 -22.76 5.99
CA ASN A 384 8.68 -24.13 5.98
C ASN A 384 9.24 -24.40 7.38
N ASN A 385 8.41 -25.03 8.22
CA ASN A 385 8.82 -26.09 9.13
C ASN A 385 7.60 -26.47 9.97
N ASN A 386 6.83 -27.43 9.45
CA ASN A 386 6.01 -28.31 10.25
C ASN A 386 5.95 -29.66 9.54
N GLN A 387 6.93 -30.51 9.82
CA GLN A 387 6.76 -31.96 9.77
C GLN A 387 7.48 -32.56 10.98
N THR A 388 6.64 -32.92 11.95
CA THR A 388 6.67 -34.05 12.88
C THR A 388 7.88 -34.99 12.83
N LEU A 389 8.49 -35.23 14.00
CA LEU A 389 8.94 -36.56 14.41
C LEU A 389 8.92 -36.68 15.94
N LEU A 390 7.98 -37.52 16.41
CA LEU A 390 7.90 -38.07 17.76
C LEU A 390 8.89 -39.25 17.86
N ARG A 391 9.74 -39.30 18.90
CA ARG A 391 9.81 -40.37 19.94
C ARG A 391 11.12 -40.34 20.74
N GLY A 392 10.97 -40.56 22.06
CA GLY A 392 11.95 -41.17 22.99
C GLY A 392 13.08 -40.23 23.42
N GLY A 393 13.35 -39.94 24.68
CA GLY A 393 13.25 -40.76 25.89
C GLY A 393 14.67 -40.92 26.46
N GLY A 394 14.88 -40.56 27.73
CA GLY A 394 16.11 -40.88 28.46
C GLY A 394 16.97 -39.67 28.85
N GLY A 395 17.11 -39.46 30.16
CA GLY A 395 17.83 -38.35 30.76
C GLY A 395 19.36 -38.47 30.69
N GLY A 396 20.03 -37.41 31.15
CA GLY A 396 21.48 -37.39 31.32
C GLY A 396 22.01 -36.00 31.61
N LYS A 397 22.46 -35.81 32.86
CA LYS A 397 23.21 -34.66 33.38
C LYS A 397 24.41 -34.30 32.49
N GLY A 398 24.76 -33.01 32.41
CA GLY A 398 26.05 -32.60 31.86
C GLY A 398 26.23 -31.09 31.80
N ARG A 399 27.22 -30.60 32.53
CA ARG A 399 27.56 -29.20 32.83
C ARG A 399 28.78 -28.80 31.98
N ILE A 400 29.05 -27.48 31.90
CA ILE A 400 30.34 -26.85 31.51
C ILE A 400 30.51 -26.76 29.97
N ARG A 401 30.80 -25.62 29.32
CA ARG A 401 31.49 -24.37 29.70
C ARG A 401 30.94 -23.20 28.88
#